data_AF-A0A5C7TD92-F1
#
_entry.id   AF-A0A5C7TD92-F1
#
_cell.length_a   1.000
_cell.length_b   1.000
_cell.length_c   1.000
_cell.angle_alpha   90.00
_cell.angle_beta   90.00
_cell.angle_gamma   90.00
#
_symmetry.space_group_name_H-M   'P 1'
#
loop_
_entity.id
_entity.type
_entity.pdbx_description
1 polymer ?
#
loop_
_entity_poly.entity_id
_entity_poly.type
_entity_poly.pdbx_seq_one_letter_code
_entity_poly.pdbx_strand_id
1 'polypeptide(L)'
;MLFKKSSQKPVLPGFGLSMGFTTFYLSLLVFMPLSALVLKSFELDWASFTKVVASERAIASYQLTFGSSFIAALINLVFGLLVAWV
;
A
#
# COMPACT_ATOMS: atom_id res chain seq x y z
N MET A 1 46.43 -7.46 5.00
CA MET A 1 45.35 -7.69 4.01
C MET A 1 44.27 -6.62 4.25
N LEU A 2 44.25 -5.58 3.43
CA LEU A 2 43.34 -4.42 3.59
C LEU A 2 42.05 -4.68 2.83
N PHE A 3 40.92 -4.73 3.54
CA PHE A 3 39.59 -4.77 2.94
C PHE A 3 39.30 -3.46 2.22
N LYS A 4 39.51 -3.46 0.89
CA LYS A 4 39.14 -2.35 0.01
C LYS A 4 37.62 -2.30 -0.12
N LYS A 5 36.97 -1.43 0.67
CA LYS A 5 35.55 -1.12 0.54
C LYS A 5 35.28 -0.57 -0.86
N SER A 6 34.57 -1.34 -1.68
CA SER A 6 34.14 -0.93 -3.01
C SER A 6 33.18 0.26 -2.86
N SER A 7 33.68 1.47 -3.11
CA SER A 7 32.84 2.65 -3.30
C SER A 7 32.20 2.53 -4.67
N GLN A 8 31.01 1.92 -4.70
CA GLN A 8 30.14 1.89 -5.87
C GLN A 8 29.81 3.34 -6.22
N LYS A 9 30.47 3.88 -7.27
CA LYS A 9 30.14 5.19 -7.80
C LYS A 9 28.69 5.14 -8.30
N PRO A 10 27.81 6.08 -7.91
CA PRO A 10 26.43 6.08 -8.36
C PRO A 10 26.40 6.10 -9.89
N VAL A 11 25.71 5.12 -10.48
CA VAL A 11 25.74 4.77 -11.90
C VAL A 11 25.17 5.86 -12.82
N LEU A 12 24.49 6.87 -12.27
CA LEU A 12 23.93 8.01 -13.02
C LEU A 12 24.00 9.29 -12.14
N PRO A 13 24.69 10.36 -12.58
CA PRO A 13 24.63 11.65 -11.90
C PRO A 13 23.18 12.18 -11.94
N GLY A 14 22.64 12.59 -10.80
CA GLY A 14 21.25 13.07 -10.70
C GLY A 14 20.17 11.99 -10.53
N PHE A 15 20.53 10.70 -10.44
CA PHE A 15 19.55 9.61 -10.25
C PHE A 15 18.66 9.81 -9.02
N GLY A 16 19.23 10.22 -7.88
CA GLY A 16 18.45 10.47 -6.66
C GLY A 16 17.46 11.62 -6.79
N LEU A 17 17.83 12.69 -7.49
CA LEU A 17 16.92 13.82 -7.77
C LEU A 17 15.81 13.40 -8.72
N SER A 18 16.14 12.73 -9.83
CA SER A 18 15.14 12.22 -10.76
C SER A 18 14.18 11.23 -10.09
N MET A 19 14.68 10.25 -9.32
CA MET A 19 13.85 9.31 -8.55
C MET A 19 12.97 10.01 -7.52
N GLY A 20 13.50 11.03 -6.83
CA GLY A 20 12.74 11.84 -5.88
C GLY A 20 11.59 12.58 -6.55
N PHE A 21 11.85 13.25 -7.68
CA PHE A 21 10.82 13.93 -8.46
C PHE A 21 9.78 12.96 -9.03
N THR A 22 10.20 11.82 -9.57
CA THR A 22 9.29 10.78 -10.07
C THR A 22 8.40 10.25 -8.95
N THR A 23 8.97 9.87 -7.80
CA THR A 23 8.22 9.36 -6.66
C THR A 23 7.25 10.41 -6.12
N PHE A 24 7.69 11.67 -6.00
CA PHE A 24 6.86 12.78 -5.55
C PHE A 24 5.68 13.02 -6.50
N TYR A 25 5.95 13.05 -7.81
CA TYR A 25 4.90 13.25 -8.81
C TYR A 25 3.87 12.12 -8.80
N LEU A 26 4.32 10.85 -8.78
CA LEU A 26 3.43 9.70 -8.67
C LEU A 26 2.63 9.71 -7.35
N SER A 27 3.27 10.10 -6.25
CA SER A 27 2.59 10.24 -4.96
C SER A 27 1.51 11.32 -5.03
N LEU A 28 1.79 12.49 -5.59
CA LEU A 28 0.79 13.54 -5.76
C LEU A 28 -0.40 13.06 -6.61
N LEU A 29 -0.15 12.32 -7.68
CA LEU A 29 -1.21 11.76 -8.53
C LEU A 29 -2.15 10.83 -7.75
N VAL A 30 -1.63 10.03 -6.82
CA VAL A 30 -2.45 9.12 -5.98
C VAL A 30 -3.04 9.85 -4.77
N PHE A 31 -2.32 10.77 -4.16
CA PHE A 31 -2.76 11.50 -2.97
C PHE A 31 -3.87 12.51 -3.28
N MET A 32 -3.88 13.12 -4.46
CA MET A 32 -4.91 14.07 -4.86
C MET A 32 -6.33 13.46 -4.76
N PRO A 33 -6.65 12.31 -5.40
CA PRO A 33 -7.98 11.70 -5.29
C PRO A 33 -8.26 11.14 -3.89
N LEU A 34 -7.27 10.57 -3.20
CA LEU A 34 -7.47 10.07 -1.83
C LEU A 34 -7.82 11.21 -0.86
N SER A 35 -7.14 12.35 -0.98
CA SER A 35 -7.43 13.54 -0.17
C SER A 35 -8.83 14.06 -0.45
N ALA A 36 -9.28 14.08 -1.72
CA ALA A 36 -10.63 14.49 -2.07
C ALA A 36 -11.70 13.59 -1.43
N LEU A 37 -11.48 12.27 -1.39
CA LEU A 37 -12.37 11.32 -0.70
C LEU A 37 -12.44 11.59 0.80
N VAL A 38 -11.30 11.85 1.45
CA VAL A 38 -11.24 12.19 2.88
C VAL A 38 -11.95 13.52 3.15
N LEU A 39 -11.72 14.54 2.33
CA LEU A 39 -12.42 15.82 2.45
C LEU A 39 -13.93 15.65 2.30
N LYS A 40 -14.37 14.82 1.36
CA LYS A 40 -15.80 14.51 1.18
C LYS A 40 -16.42 13.85 2.42
N SER A 41 -15.65 13.03 3.15
CA SER A 41 -16.13 12.40 4.38
C SER A 41 -16.40 13.40 5.51
N PHE A 42 -15.69 14.54 5.54
CA PHE A 42 -15.93 15.61 6.52
C PHE A 42 -17.20 16.42 6.24
N GLU A 43 -17.76 16.36 5.03
CA GLU A 43 -19.06 16.97 4.72
C GLU A 43 -20.25 16.16 5.28
N LEU A 44 -20.02 14.92 5.73
CA LEU A 44 -21.07 14.08 6.32
C LEU A 44 -21.12 14.27 7.83
N ASP A 45 -22.34 14.41 8.37
CA ASP A 45 -22.57 14.29 9.80
C ASP A 45 -22.14 12.89 10.31
N TRP A 46 -21.72 12.83 11.58
CA TRP A 46 -21.27 11.60 12.23
C TRP A 46 -22.27 10.43 12.11
N ALA A 47 -23.57 10.72 12.23
CA ALA A 47 -24.64 9.72 12.09
C ALA A 47 -24.77 9.19 10.66
N SER A 48 -24.53 10.02 9.65
CA SER A 48 -24.56 9.61 8.24
C SER A 48 -23.30 8.83 7.87
N PHE A 49 -22.13 9.25 8.37
CA PHE A 49 -20.87 8.54 8.18
C PHE A 49 -20.94 7.10 8.70
N THR A 50 -21.39 6.92 9.95
CA THR A 50 -21.52 5.59 10.56
C THR A 50 -22.52 4.69 9.82
N LYS A 51 -23.64 5.23 9.34
CA LYS A 51 -24.60 4.48 8.50
C LYS A 51 -23.99 3.98 7.20
N VAL A 52 -23.14 4.78 6.55
CA VAL A 52 -22.48 4.40 5.30
C VAL A 52 -21.43 3.32 5.56
N VAL A 53 -20.56 3.52 6.54
CA VAL A 53 -19.45 2.61 6.86
C VAL A 53 -19.95 1.27 7.44
N ALA A 54 -21.05 1.29 8.19
CA ALA A 54 -21.69 0.10 8.74
C ALA A 54 -22.91 -0.38 7.92
N SER A 55 -23.01 0.02 6.65
CA SER A 55 -24.04 -0.50 5.77
C SER A 55 -23.87 -2.01 5.56
N GLU A 56 -24.96 -2.73 5.33
CA GLU A 56 -24.93 -4.19 5.08
C GLU A 56 -23.93 -4.56 3.97
N ARG A 57 -23.89 -3.74 2.91
CA ARG A 57 -22.94 -3.90 1.81
C ARG A 57 -21.49 -3.69 2.23
N ALA A 58 -21.21 -2.67 3.05
CA ALA A 58 -19.85 -2.41 3.52
C ALA A 58 -19.37 -3.55 4.42
N ILE A 59 -20.21 -4.02 5.33
CA ILE A 59 -19.90 -5.15 6.23
C ILE A 59 -19.66 -6.42 5.41
N ALA A 60 -20.53 -6.74 4.44
CA ALA A 60 -20.32 -7.89 3.56
C ALA A 60 -19.01 -7.78 2.77
N SER A 61 -18.67 -6.59 2.28
CA SER A 61 -17.40 -6.34 1.58
C SER A 61 -16.18 -6.54 2.49
N TYR A 62 -16.24 -6.07 3.74
CA TYR A 62 -15.19 -6.29 4.72
C TYR A 62 -15.02 -7.79 5.01
N GLN A 63 -16.11 -8.51 5.27
CA GLN A 63 -16.07 -9.96 5.51
C GLN A 63 -15.46 -10.72 4.32
N LEU A 64 -15.84 -10.37 3.09
CA LEU A 64 -15.29 -10.98 1.89
C LEU A 64 -13.80 -10.67 1.71
N THR A 65 -13.39 -9.41 1.87
CA THR A 65 -12.00 -8.99 1.65
C THR A 65 -11.06 -9.56 2.71
N PHE A 66 -11.42 -9.42 3.99
CA PHE A 66 -10.62 -9.96 5.08
C PHE A 66 -10.67 -11.49 5.12
N GLY A 67 -11.83 -12.10 4.89
CA GLY A 67 -11.96 -13.55 4.83
C GLY A 67 -11.16 -14.17 3.69
N SER A 68 -11.27 -13.61 2.48
CA SER A 68 -10.52 -14.10 1.32
C SER A 68 -9.02 -13.91 1.48
N SER A 69 -8.55 -12.74 1.95
CA SER A 69 -7.12 -12.51 2.18
C SER A 69 -6.55 -13.39 3.29
N PHE A 70 -7.33 -13.69 4.34
CA PHE A 70 -6.91 -14.63 5.39
C PHE A 70 -6.74 -16.05 4.85
N ILE A 71 -7.71 -16.55 4.07
CA ILE A 71 -7.61 -17.87 3.43
C ILE A 71 -6.43 -17.89 2.46
N ALA A 72 -6.27 -16.86 1.63
CA ALA A 72 -5.15 -16.74 0.70
C ALA A 72 -3.80 -16.71 1.43
N ALA A 73 -3.70 -16.02 2.58
CA ALA A 73 -2.51 -15.98 3.41
C ALA A 73 -2.18 -17.36 4.00
N LEU A 74 -3.19 -18.13 4.45
CA LEU A 74 -2.98 -19.50 4.94
C LEU A 74 -2.48 -20.43 3.82
N ILE A 75 -3.07 -20.35 2.64
CA ILE A 75 -2.60 -21.08 1.45
C ILE A 75 -1.15 -20.68 1.15
N ASN A 76 -0.87 -19.38 1.08
CA ASN A 76 0.47 -18.87 0.83
C ASN A 76 1.48 -19.26 1.92
N LEU A 77 1.04 -19.42 3.17
CA LEU A 77 1.89 -19.91 4.25
C LEU A 77 2.30 -21.36 4.00
N VAL A 78 1.35 -22.24 3.65
CA VAL A 78 1.66 -23.67 3.40
C VAL A 78 2.57 -23.82 2.19
N PHE A 79 2.17 -23.28 1.04
CA PHE A 79 2.95 -23.42 -0.19
C PHE A 79 4.22 -22.58 -0.18
N GLY A 80 4.17 -21.38 0.36
CA GLY A 80 5.34 -20.50 0.50
C GLY A 80 6.40 -21.10 1.41
N LEU A 81 6.02 -21.78 2.50
CA LEU A 81 6.98 -22.48 3.36
C LEU A 81 7.64 -23.66 2.64
N LEU A 82 6.86 -24.45 1.89
CA LEU A 82 7.39 -25.55 1.08
C LEU A 82 8.40 -25.05 0.04
N VAL A 83 8.07 -23.98 -0.68
CA VAL A 83 8.95 -23.38 -1.70
C VAL A 83 10.18 -22.72 -1.07
N ALA A 84 10.05 -22.11 0.10
CA ALA A 84 11.17 -21.46 0.76
C ALA A 84 12.23 -22.46 1.29
N TRP A 85 11.83 -23.72 1.52
CA TRP A 85 12.71 -24.76 2.07
C TRP A 85 13.21 -25.78 1.03
N VAL A 86 12.69 -25.71 -0.19
CA VAL A 86 13.20 -26.46 -1.35
C VAL A 86 14.17 -25.59 -2.12
#